data_AF-A0A4Q7IRZ5-F1
#
_entry.id   AF-A0A4Q7IRZ5-F1
#
_cell.length_a   1.000
_cell.length_b   1.000
_cell.length_c   1.000
_cell.angle_alpha   90.00
_cell.angle_beta   90.00
_cell.angle_gamma   90.00
#
_symmetry.space_group_name_H-M   'P 1'
#
loop_
_entity.id
_entity.type
_entity.pdbx_description
1 polymer ?
#
loop_
_entity_poly.entity_id
_entity_poly.type
_entity_poly.pdbx_seq_one_letter_code
_entity_poly.pdbx_strand_id
1 'polypeptide(L)'
;MATFNQQGQTVVGTQNNAETITIGQAQNKSEFIVELQQLKQLLDKAVDEKLITGEKAIDAEMHVKKAVLQAQENKPDKNTLISHLKSAKELVTSADKITAGLSSIISKVGVLF
;
A
#
# COMPACT_ATOMS: atom_id res chain seq x y z
N MET A 1 37.71 -6.72 -11.38
CA MET A 1 37.05 -5.51 -10.84
C MET A 1 35.66 -5.46 -11.44
N ALA A 2 34.60 -5.70 -10.65
CA ALA A 2 33.24 -5.70 -11.17
C ALA A 2 32.60 -4.34 -10.88
N THR A 3 32.29 -3.59 -11.93
CA THR A 3 31.55 -2.33 -11.87
C THR A 3 30.08 -2.65 -11.59
N PHE A 4 29.62 -2.39 -10.37
CA PHE A 4 28.22 -2.55 -9.98
C PHE A 4 27.39 -1.41 -10.58
N ASN A 5 26.75 -1.67 -11.72
CA ASN A 5 25.78 -0.75 -12.33
C ASN A 5 24.39 -1.08 -11.77
N GLN A 6 23.80 -0.17 -10.98
CA GLN A 6 22.48 -0.32 -10.35
C GLN A 6 21.35 0.30 -11.19
N GLN A 7 21.53 0.48 -12.50
CA GLN A 7 20.45 0.91 -13.39
C GLN A 7 19.59 -0.29 -13.78
N GLY A 8 18.54 -0.57 -13.00
CA GLY A 8 17.53 -1.59 -13.33
C GLY A 8 17.28 -2.63 -12.24
N GLN A 9 17.62 -2.35 -10.98
CA GLN A 9 17.38 -3.30 -9.89
C GLN A 9 15.88 -3.44 -9.61
N THR A 10 15.22 -4.36 -10.30
CA THR A 10 13.99 -4.98 -9.81
C THR A 10 14.38 -5.80 -8.60
N VAL A 11 14.14 -5.26 -7.40
CA VAL A 11 14.33 -6.02 -6.16
C VAL A 11 13.27 -7.12 -6.13
N VAL A 12 13.59 -8.25 -6.75
CA VAL A 12 12.89 -9.52 -6.59
C VAL A 12 13.35 -10.07 -5.23
N GLY A 13 12.81 -9.52 -4.15
CA GLY A 13 13.34 -9.76 -2.80
C GLY A 13 12.31 -9.76 -1.68
N THR A 14 11.02 -9.64 -1.97
CA THR A 14 9.98 -9.99 -1.00
C THR A 14 9.35 -11.30 -1.43
N GLN A 15 9.66 -12.38 -0.70
CA GLN A 15 8.85 -13.59 -0.72
C GLN A 15 7.42 -13.18 -0.33
N ASN A 16 6.57 -12.97 -1.34
CA ASN A 16 5.14 -12.75 -1.18
C ASN A 16 4.49 -14.10 -0.84
N ASN A 17 4.78 -14.63 0.35
CA ASN A 17 3.94 -15.66 0.93
C ASN A 17 2.60 -14.99 1.22
N ALA A 18 1.56 -15.36 0.46
CA ALA A 18 0.21 -14.85 0.61
C ALA A 18 -0.38 -15.06 2.02
N GLU A 19 0.26 -15.90 2.85
CA GLU A 19 -0.06 -16.18 4.24
C GLU A 19 0.66 -15.25 5.24
N THR A 20 1.63 -14.43 4.80
CA THR A 20 2.47 -13.58 5.67
C THR A 20 2.63 -12.17 5.11
N ILE A 21 1.55 -11.61 4.54
CA ILE A 21 1.55 -10.22 4.07
C ILE A 21 1.77 -9.32 5.29
N THR A 22 2.98 -8.80 5.44
CA THR A 22 3.38 -7.98 6.58
C THR A 22 3.33 -6.52 6.15
N ILE A 23 2.27 -5.81 6.55
CA ILE A 23 2.07 -4.41 6.19
C ILE A 23 2.54 -3.49 7.33
N GLY A 24 3.32 -2.47 6.97
CA GLY A 24 3.90 -1.48 7.86
C GLY A 24 5.23 -1.88 8.50
N GLN A 25 6.04 -2.66 7.78
CA GLN A 25 7.46 -2.85 8.07
C GLN A 25 8.36 -1.99 7.17
N ALA A 26 7.82 -1.33 6.15
CA ALA A 26 8.57 -0.49 5.22
C ALA A 26 9.55 0.45 5.94
N GLN A 27 10.81 0.41 5.50
CA GLN A 27 11.91 1.22 6.01
C GLN A 27 12.32 2.32 5.03
N ASN A 28 11.87 2.23 3.78
CA ASN A 28 12.15 3.22 2.74
C ASN A 28 10.96 3.35 1.78
N LYS A 29 11.02 4.37 0.92
CA LYS A 29 10.01 4.70 -0.08
C LYS A 29 9.72 3.54 -1.04
N SER A 30 10.72 2.74 -1.40
CA SER A 30 10.54 1.62 -2.33
C SER A 30 9.75 0.49 -1.68
N GLU A 31 10.10 0.10 -0.46
CA GLU A 31 9.35 -0.87 0.34
C GLU A 31 7.92 -0.40 0.62
N PHE A 32 7.75 0.89 0.89
CA PHE A 32 6.43 1.49 1.11
C PHE A 32 5.52 1.34 -0.12
N ILE A 33 6.05 1.56 -1.32
CA ILE A 33 5.30 1.34 -2.57
C ILE A 33 4.91 -0.13 -2.73
N VAL A 34 5.80 -1.06 -2.38
CA VAL A 34 5.51 -2.50 -2.41
C VAL A 34 4.39 -2.86 -1.42
N GLU A 35 4.41 -2.31 -0.20
CA GLU A 35 3.35 -2.53 0.78
C GLU A 35 1.99 -1.98 0.33
N LEU A 36 1.98 -0.83 -0.35
CA LEU A 36 0.76 -0.30 -0.95
C LEU A 36 0.21 -1.20 -2.07
N GLN A 37 1.09 -1.83 -2.87
CA GLN A 37 0.67 -2.81 -3.88
C GLN A 37 0.11 -4.08 -3.23
N GLN A 38 0.73 -4.56 -2.15
CA GLN A 38 0.22 -5.69 -1.36
C GLN A 38 -1.13 -5.35 -0.72
N LEU A 39 -1.32 -4.12 -0.24
CA LEU A 39 -2.61 -3.66 0.27
C LEU A 39 -3.68 -3.68 -0.82
N LYS A 40 -3.34 -3.27 -2.05
CA LYS A 40 -4.25 -3.40 -3.19
C LYS A 40 -4.64 -4.87 -3.44
N GLN A 41 -3.69 -5.80 -3.38
CA GLN A 41 -4.01 -7.23 -3.52
C GLN A 41 -4.89 -7.76 -2.38
N LEU A 42 -4.68 -7.30 -1.15
CA LEU A 42 -5.55 -7.60 -0.02
C LEU A 42 -6.96 -7.05 -0.23
N LEU A 43 -7.07 -5.84 -0.77
CA LEU A 43 -8.34 -5.23 -1.13
C LEU A 43 -9.06 -6.07 -2.18
N ASP A 44 -8.39 -6.40 -3.30
CA ASP A 44 -8.95 -7.23 -4.36
C ASP A 44 -9.46 -8.57 -3.79
N LYS A 45 -8.67 -9.23 -2.93
CA LYS A 45 -9.11 -10.45 -2.22
C LYS A 45 -10.34 -10.24 -1.34
N ALA A 46 -10.42 -9.14 -0.61
CA ALA A 46 -11.59 -8.83 0.22
C ALA A 46 -12.83 -8.52 -0.62
N VAL A 47 -12.67 -8.01 -1.85
CA VAL A 47 -13.77 -7.89 -2.81
C VAL A 47 -14.21 -9.27 -3.29
N ASP A 48 -13.28 -10.15 -3.65
CA ASP A 48 -13.56 -11.54 -4.04
C ASP A 48 -14.27 -12.33 -2.91
N GLU A 49 -13.81 -12.16 -1.67
CA GLU A 49 -14.42 -12.74 -0.46
C GLU A 49 -15.73 -12.05 -0.06
N LYS A 50 -16.18 -11.03 -0.81
CA LYS A 50 -17.38 -10.22 -0.55
C LYS A 50 -17.40 -9.54 0.83
N LEU A 51 -16.22 -9.30 1.42
CA LEU A 51 -16.07 -8.50 2.64
C LEU A 51 -16.33 -7.02 2.37
N ILE A 52 -16.03 -6.57 1.14
CA ILE A 52 -16.28 -5.20 0.65
C ILE A 52 -16.91 -5.33 -0.74
N THR A 53 -18.08 -4.74 -0.96
CA THR A 53 -18.81 -4.86 -2.23
C THR A 53 -19.38 -3.52 -2.67
N GLY A 54 -19.65 -3.37 -3.97
CA GLY A 54 -20.27 -2.18 -4.54
C GLY A 54 -19.31 -1.00 -4.63
N GLU A 55 -19.84 0.23 -4.55
CA GLU A 55 -19.06 1.47 -4.66
C GLU A 55 -17.91 1.56 -3.66
N LYS A 56 -18.08 1.03 -2.44
CA LYS A 56 -17.02 1.07 -1.41
C LYS A 56 -15.74 0.37 -1.83
N ALA A 57 -15.86 -0.75 -2.56
CA ALA A 57 -14.71 -1.50 -3.06
C ALA A 57 -13.97 -0.68 -4.13
N ILE A 58 -14.73 -0.13 -5.08
CA ILE A 58 -14.21 0.67 -6.19
C ILE A 58 -13.51 1.93 -5.67
N ASP A 59 -14.14 2.63 -4.74
CA ASP A 59 -13.58 3.85 -4.15
C ASP A 59 -12.34 3.55 -3.31
N ALA A 60 -12.36 2.47 -2.51
CA ALA A 60 -11.18 2.07 -1.74
C ALA A 60 -10.00 1.73 -2.66
N GLU A 61 -10.23 1.01 -3.76
CA GLU A 61 -9.20 0.68 -4.75
C GLU A 61 -8.67 1.95 -5.40
N MET A 62 -9.55 2.88 -5.77
CA MET A 62 -9.18 4.17 -6.34
C MET A 62 -8.31 4.97 -5.38
N HIS A 63 -8.68 5.05 -4.11
CA HIS A 63 -7.92 5.77 -3.09
C HIS A 63 -6.55 5.14 -2.84
N VAL A 64 -6.45 3.80 -2.76
CA VAL A 64 -5.16 3.10 -2.65
C VAL A 64 -4.30 3.34 -3.89
N LYS A 65 -4.88 3.31 -5.09
CA LYS A 65 -4.17 3.61 -6.34
C LYS A 65 -3.64 5.05 -6.38
N LYS A 66 -4.44 6.03 -5.94
CA LYS A 66 -4.00 7.42 -5.81
C LYS A 66 -2.85 7.56 -4.80
N ALA A 67 -2.92 6.84 -3.67
CA ALA A 67 -1.82 6.81 -2.70
C ALA A 67 -0.53 6.22 -3.29
N VAL A 68 -0.61 5.15 -4.10
CA VAL A 68 0.55 4.60 -4.83
C VAL A 68 1.15 5.63 -5.78
N LEU A 69 0.33 6.29 -6.59
CA LEU A 69 0.81 7.32 -7.51
C LEU A 69 1.48 8.47 -6.77
N GLN A 70 0.85 8.96 -5.70
CA GLN A 70 1.39 10.02 -4.86
C GLN A 70 2.71 9.59 -4.19
N ALA A 71 2.84 8.33 -3.77
CA ALA A 71 4.09 7.77 -3.24
C ALA A 71 5.18 7.69 -4.32
N GLN A 72 4.82 7.47 -5.59
CA GLN A 72 5.77 7.37 -6.69
C GLN A 72 6.28 8.73 -7.18
N GLU A 73 5.57 9.82 -6.89
CA GLU A 73 6.00 11.16 -7.29
C GLU A 73 7.39 11.52 -6.74
N ASN A 74 8.14 12.36 -7.46
CA ASN A 74 9.46 12.81 -7.02
C ASN A 74 9.39 13.59 -5.68
N LYS A 75 8.28 14.28 -5.42
CA LYS A 75 7.98 14.94 -4.14
C LYS A 75 6.59 14.52 -3.65
N PRO A 76 6.50 13.39 -2.94
CA PRO A 76 5.23 12.90 -2.39
C PRO A 76 4.65 13.91 -1.40
N ASP A 77 3.39 14.31 -1.59
CA ASP A 77 2.67 15.05 -0.57
C ASP A 77 2.16 14.08 0.50
N LYS A 78 2.82 14.13 1.66
CA LYS A 78 2.48 13.34 2.84
C LYS A 78 1.02 13.50 3.27
N ASN A 79 0.48 14.72 3.25
CA ASN A 79 -0.88 15.00 3.72
C ASN A 79 -1.90 14.41 2.75
N THR A 80 -1.68 14.58 1.44
CA THR A 80 -2.51 13.98 0.40
C THR A 80 -2.48 12.46 0.47
N LEU A 81 -1.30 11.89 0.70
CA LEU A 81 -1.12 10.45 0.78
C LEU A 81 -1.80 9.85 2.02
N ILE A 82 -1.65 10.47 3.19
CA ILE A 82 -2.39 10.10 4.41
C ILE A 82 -3.90 10.26 4.20
N SER A 83 -4.33 11.33 3.53
CA SER A 83 -5.75 11.58 3.25
C SER A 83 -6.35 10.46 2.40
N HIS A 84 -5.71 10.09 1.30
CA HIS A 84 -6.16 8.97 0.45
C HIS A 84 -6.22 7.65 1.22
N LEU A 85 -5.21 7.34 2.04
CA LEU A 85 -5.20 6.12 2.84
C LEU A 85 -6.27 6.12 3.94
N LYS A 86 -6.56 7.27 4.54
CA LYS A 86 -7.66 7.42 5.50
C LYS A 86 -9.02 7.21 4.83
N SER A 87 -9.26 7.81 3.67
CA SER A 87 -10.49 7.59 2.91
C SER A 87 -10.66 6.12 2.54
N ALA A 88 -9.61 5.46 2.05
CA ALA A 88 -9.65 4.01 1.81
C ALA A 88 -10.01 3.24 3.09
N LYS A 89 -9.44 3.63 4.25
CA LYS A 89 -9.70 2.97 5.53
C LYS A 89 -11.15 3.09 5.98
N GLU A 90 -11.77 4.25 5.79
CA GLU A 90 -13.17 4.49 6.15
C GLU A 90 -14.14 3.65 5.30
N LEU A 91 -13.77 3.39 4.04
CA LEU A 91 -14.56 2.59 3.10
C LEU A 91 -14.49 1.09 3.38
N VAL A 92 -13.37 0.62 3.94
CA VAL A 92 -13.08 -0.80 4.20
C VAL A 92 -13.21 -1.18 5.67
N THR A 93 -13.97 -0.41 6.45
CA THR A 93 -14.21 -0.63 7.87
C THR A 93 -14.75 -2.02 8.21
N SER A 94 -15.44 -2.68 7.26
CA SER A 94 -15.91 -4.07 7.40
C SER A 94 -14.80 -5.13 7.31
N ALA A 95 -13.59 -4.76 6.87
CA ALA A 95 -12.46 -5.66 6.69
C ALA A 95 -11.33 -5.30 7.66
N ASP A 96 -11.32 -5.95 8.84
CA ASP A 96 -10.35 -5.68 9.92
C ASP A 96 -8.89 -5.77 9.46
N LYS A 97 -8.55 -6.77 8.65
CA LYS A 97 -7.18 -6.97 8.13
C LYS A 97 -6.71 -5.80 7.27
N ILE A 98 -7.59 -5.28 6.41
CA ILE A 98 -7.27 -4.15 5.52
C ILE A 98 -7.19 -2.86 6.33
N THR A 99 -8.14 -2.66 7.24
CA THR A 99 -8.17 -1.51 8.16
C THR A 99 -6.90 -1.44 9.02
N ALA A 100 -6.43 -2.58 9.53
CA ALA A 100 -5.17 -2.69 10.27
C ALA A 100 -3.96 -2.37 9.36
N GLY A 101 -3.90 -2.97 8.17
CA GLY A 101 -2.85 -2.70 7.19
C GLY A 101 -2.76 -1.21 6.81
N LEU A 102 -3.88 -0.58 6.48
CA LEU A 102 -3.97 0.85 6.18
C LEU A 102 -3.48 1.72 7.34
N SER A 103 -3.84 1.38 8.58
CA SER A 103 -3.37 2.10 9.76
C SER A 103 -1.85 2.02 9.90
N SER A 104 -1.27 0.84 9.66
CA SER A 104 0.18 0.61 9.67
C SER A 104 0.90 1.44 8.60
N ILE A 105 0.36 1.45 7.37
CA ILE A 105 0.88 2.27 6.27
C ILE A 105 0.80 3.76 6.62
N ILE A 106 -0.34 4.26 7.09
CA ILE A 106 -0.50 5.67 7.49
C ILE A 106 0.56 6.08 8.52
N SER A 107 0.84 5.23 9.51
CA SER A 107 1.90 5.49 10.49
C SER A 107 3.29 5.55 9.84
N LYS A 108 3.57 4.68 8.87
CA LYS A 108 4.84 4.69 8.11
C LYS A 108 5.01 5.91 7.24
N VAL A 109 3.93 6.43 6.67
CA VAL A 109 3.96 7.72 5.94
C VAL A 109 4.44 8.83 6.85
N GLY A 110 4.06 8.79 8.13
CA GLY A 110 4.55 9.66 9.18
C GLY A 110 6.08 9.71 9.31
N VAL A 111 6.74 8.59 9.06
CA VAL A 111 8.17 8.34 9.32
C VAL A 111 9.02 8.42 8.04
N LEU A 112 8.47 7.99 6.91
CA LEU A 112 9.20 7.85 5.64
C LEU A 112 9.12 9.08 4.73
N PHE A 113 8.13 9.95 4.93
CA PHE A 113 7.90 11.19 4.18
C PHE A 113 7.65 12.36 5.14
#